data_AF-A0A2N0NDW7-F1
#
_entry.id   AF-A0A2N0NDW7-F1
#
_cell.length_a   1.000
_cell.length_b   1.000
_cell.length_c   1.000
_cell.angle_alpha   90.00
_cell.angle_beta   90.00
_cell.angle_gamma   90.00
#
_symmetry.space_group_name_H-M   'P 1'
#
loop_
_entity.id
_entity.type
_entity.pdbx_description
1 polymer ?
#
loop_
_entity_poly.entity_id
_entity_poly.type
_entity_poly.pdbx_seq_one_letter_code
_entity_poly.pdbx_strand_id
1 'polypeptide(L)'
;CDNKGATIVIVKIANSEQIVGGYNLLYGDSNSAWKSTRDSLIFSFANKDNLQSAKVGYSNGDEFSIYGGNINYGPLFGSGNDLGLSVNNGWYRSYSSSYPDVGIPLNKFKTDDYEVFLVVKK
;
A
#
# COMPACT_ATOMS: atom_id res chain seq x y z
N CYS A 1 9.40 -8.24 -11.77
CA CYS A 1 9.02 -6.88 -11.35
C CYS A 1 10.06 -5.94 -11.93
N ASP A 2 9.68 -5.20 -12.97
CA ASP A 2 10.62 -4.85 -14.05
C ASP A 2 11.05 -3.37 -14.02
N ASN A 3 11.39 -2.81 -12.84
CA ASN A 3 11.89 -1.43 -12.71
C ASN A 3 11.01 -0.33 -13.37
N LYS A 4 9.68 -0.49 -13.34
CA LYS A 4 8.78 0.34 -14.17
C LYS A 4 8.42 1.72 -13.59
N GLY A 5 9.03 2.14 -12.48
CA GLY A 5 8.85 3.47 -11.89
C GLY A 5 7.74 3.52 -10.84
N ALA A 6 7.25 4.73 -10.57
CA ALA A 6 6.25 4.99 -9.53
C ALA A 6 4.95 4.22 -9.80
N THR A 7 4.35 3.64 -8.77
CA THR A 7 3.09 2.89 -8.87
C THR A 7 2.04 3.39 -7.91
N ILE A 8 0.78 3.18 -8.29
CA ILE A 8 -0.36 3.19 -7.38
C ILE A 8 -1.00 1.80 -7.39
N VAL A 9 -1.27 1.26 -6.21
CA VAL A 9 -2.07 0.05 -6.04
C VAL A 9 -3.43 0.41 -5.48
N ILE A 10 -4.47 -0.19 -6.05
CA ILE A 10 -5.86 -0.03 -5.65
C ILE A 10 -6.41 -1.41 -5.32
N VAL A 11 -7.02 -1.56 -4.15
CA VAL A 11 -7.48 -2.85 -3.61
C VAL A 11 -8.94 -2.73 -3.20
N LYS A 12 -9.79 -3.59 -3.75
CA LYS A 12 -11.21 -3.66 -3.38
C LYS A 12 -11.40 -4.72 -2.29
N ILE A 13 -11.87 -4.32 -1.12
CA ILE A 13 -12.14 -5.24 -0.02
C ILE A 13 -13.44 -6.00 -0.28
N ALA A 14 -13.40 -7.33 -0.12
CA ALA A 14 -14.55 -8.18 -0.39
C ALA A 14 -15.69 -7.93 0.61
N ASN A 15 -16.94 -8.00 0.12
CA ASN A 15 -18.16 -7.76 0.90
C ASN A 15 -18.19 -6.39 1.60
N SER A 16 -17.55 -5.38 1.00
CA SER A 16 -17.48 -4.02 1.51
C SER A 16 -17.43 -3.02 0.35
N GLU A 17 -17.89 -1.80 0.59
CA GLU A 17 -17.66 -0.67 -0.32
C GLU A 17 -16.29 0.00 -0.10
N GLN A 18 -15.48 -0.56 0.80
CA GLN A 18 -14.18 -0.02 1.15
C GLN A 18 -13.14 -0.31 0.07
N ILE A 19 -12.43 0.73 -0.34
CA ILE A 19 -11.26 0.67 -1.21
C ILE A 19 -10.05 1.12 -0.40
N VAL A 20 -8.94 0.41 -0.53
CA VAL A 20 -7.66 0.76 0.10
C VAL A 20 -6.56 0.75 -0.94
N GLY A 21 -5.44 1.39 -0.65
CA GLY A 21 -4.32 1.37 -1.57
C GLY A 21 -3.15 2.21 -1.09
N GLY A 22 -2.17 2.33 -1.97
CA GLY A 22 -0.98 3.11 -1.71
C GLY A 22 -0.26 3.51 -2.98
N TYR A 23 0.46 4.62 -2.90
CA TYR A 23 1.31 5.13 -3.96
C TYR A 23 2.76 5.08 -3.51
N ASN A 24 3.63 4.55 -4.36
CA ASN A 24 5.05 4.40 -4.09
C ASN A 24 5.89 4.88 -5.30
N LEU A 25 6.80 5.83 -5.08
CA LEU A 25 7.74 6.31 -6.09
C LEU A 25 8.81 5.29 -6.51
N LEU A 26 9.13 4.32 -5.66
CA LEU A 26 10.31 3.45 -5.80
C LEU A 26 9.92 1.99 -6.07
N TYR A 27 8.75 1.76 -6.69
CA TYR A 27 8.29 0.40 -6.93
C TYR A 27 9.18 -0.32 -7.94
N GLY A 28 9.72 -1.46 -7.52
CA GLY A 28 10.49 -2.36 -8.38
C GLY A 28 12.00 -2.37 -8.18
N ASP A 29 12.57 -1.62 -7.23
CA ASP A 29 13.95 -1.86 -6.83
C ASP A 29 14.03 -3.28 -6.24
N SER A 30 14.66 -4.21 -6.95
CA SER A 30 14.77 -5.62 -6.58
C SER A 30 15.72 -5.86 -5.40
N ASN A 31 16.33 -4.80 -4.87
CA ASN A 31 17.06 -4.88 -3.61
C ASN A 31 16.03 -5.00 -2.49
N SER A 32 15.80 -6.24 -2.03
CA SER A 32 14.93 -6.66 -0.92
C SER A 32 15.26 -5.95 0.39
N ALA A 33 15.02 -4.65 0.43
CA ALA A 33 15.49 -3.70 1.42
C ALA A 33 14.44 -2.62 1.65
N TRP A 34 14.44 -2.12 2.88
CA TRP A 34 13.63 -0.98 3.27
C TRP A 34 14.20 0.31 2.72
N LYS A 35 13.31 1.27 2.43
CA LYS A 35 13.67 2.59 1.93
C LYS A 35 12.85 3.66 2.63
N SER A 36 13.53 4.77 2.89
CA SER A 36 12.90 5.99 3.37
C SER A 36 12.29 6.78 2.21
N THR A 37 11.10 7.33 2.43
CA THR A 37 10.49 8.31 1.53
C THR A 37 9.38 9.06 2.27
N ARG A 38 9.21 10.36 1.98
CA ARG A 38 8.04 11.15 2.43
C ARG A 38 6.95 11.27 1.37
N ASP A 39 7.25 10.82 0.15
CA ASP A 39 6.37 10.98 -1.01
C ASP A 39 5.45 9.78 -1.21
N SER A 40 5.70 8.69 -0.47
CA SER A 40 4.79 7.54 -0.42
C SER A 40 3.58 7.85 0.46
N LEU A 41 2.43 7.33 0.07
CA LEU A 41 1.18 7.44 0.83
C LEU A 41 0.41 6.13 0.82
N ILE A 42 -0.43 5.96 1.83
CA ILE A 42 -1.52 4.98 1.86
C ILE A 42 -2.85 5.72 1.95
N PHE A 43 -3.91 5.10 1.46
CA PHE A 43 -5.25 5.68 1.51
C PHE A 43 -6.33 4.63 1.78
N SER A 44 -7.46 5.10 2.28
CA SER A 44 -8.70 4.33 2.35
C SER A 44 -9.91 5.20 2.04
N PHE A 45 -10.80 4.67 1.21
CA PHE A 45 -12.16 5.16 1.02
C PHE A 45 -13.08 4.19 1.76
N ALA A 46 -13.76 4.62 2.82
CA ALA A 46 -14.69 3.74 3.54
C ALA A 46 -15.91 3.38 2.68
N ASN A 47 -16.26 4.24 1.72
CA ASN A 47 -17.31 4.01 0.75
C ASN A 47 -16.86 4.56 -0.62
N LYS A 48 -16.80 3.70 -1.63
CA LYS A 48 -16.40 4.06 -3.00
C LYS A 48 -17.26 5.15 -3.65
N ASP A 49 -18.52 5.28 -3.23
CA ASP A 49 -19.48 6.25 -3.76
C ASP A 49 -19.48 7.58 -2.97
N ASN A 50 -18.75 7.65 -1.84
CA ASN A 50 -18.60 8.87 -1.04
C ASN A 50 -17.13 9.26 -0.89
N LEU A 51 -16.66 10.15 -1.77
CA LEU A 51 -15.28 10.63 -1.76
C LEU A 51 -14.90 11.40 -0.49
N GLN A 52 -15.86 11.95 0.27
CA GLN A 52 -15.59 12.61 1.56
C GLN A 52 -15.20 11.61 2.66
N SER A 53 -15.40 10.31 2.41
CA SER A 53 -14.93 9.24 3.30
C SER A 53 -13.45 8.93 3.17
N ALA A 54 -12.75 9.59 2.23
CA ALA A 54 -11.34 9.36 1.96
C ALA A 54 -10.46 9.79 3.13
N LYS A 55 -9.57 8.88 3.54
CA LYS A 55 -8.46 9.16 4.45
C LYS A 55 -7.16 8.89 3.71
N VAL A 56 -6.21 9.79 3.85
CA VAL A 56 -4.88 9.70 3.24
C VAL A 56 -3.84 9.88 4.31
N GLY A 57 -2.82 9.02 4.31
CA GLY A 57 -1.70 9.03 5.24
C GLY A 57 -0.41 9.03 4.45
N TYR A 58 0.38 10.09 4.59
CA TYR A 58 1.74 10.13 4.06
C TYR A 58 2.67 9.36 4.97
N SER A 59 3.75 8.85 4.40
CA SER A 59 4.80 8.25 5.20
C SER A 59 5.45 9.29 6.11
N ASN A 60 5.82 8.86 7.32
CA ASN A 60 6.60 9.65 8.26
C ASN A 60 8.03 9.94 7.75
N GLY A 61 8.48 9.25 6.68
CA GLY A 61 9.82 9.40 6.12
C GLY A 61 10.91 8.72 6.94
N ASP A 62 10.54 7.73 7.75
CA ASP A 62 11.49 6.88 8.47
C ASP A 62 12.25 5.94 7.52
N GLU A 63 13.22 5.18 8.02
CA GLU A 63 14.03 4.26 7.21
C GLU A 63 13.22 3.10 6.59
N PHE A 64 12.00 2.89 7.07
CA PHE A 64 11.18 1.72 6.80
C PHE A 64 9.84 2.07 6.13
N SER A 65 9.82 3.15 5.35
CA SER A 65 8.60 3.67 4.72
C SER A 65 8.01 2.73 3.67
N ILE A 66 8.86 2.06 2.89
CA ILE A 66 8.48 1.09 1.87
C ILE A 66 9.51 -0.03 1.80
N TYR A 67 9.10 -1.23 1.38
CA TYR A 67 10.00 -2.35 1.16
C TYR A 67 10.11 -2.68 -0.33
N GLY A 68 11.35 -2.69 -0.83
CA GLY A 68 11.70 -2.94 -2.23
C GLY A 68 11.65 -4.42 -2.62
N GLY A 69 10.47 -5.04 -2.52
CA GLY A 69 10.17 -6.33 -3.16
C GLY A 69 11.00 -7.55 -2.70
N ASN A 70 10.31 -8.61 -2.30
CA ASN A 70 10.89 -9.95 -2.14
C ASN A 70 9.96 -10.91 -2.88
N ILE A 71 10.47 -12.05 -3.39
CA ILE A 71 9.63 -13.00 -4.15
C ILE A 71 8.38 -13.47 -3.39
N ASN A 72 8.38 -13.40 -2.06
CA ASN A 72 7.25 -13.78 -1.21
C ASN A 72 6.25 -12.63 -0.93
N TYR A 73 6.57 -11.41 -1.35
CA TYR A 73 5.80 -10.20 -1.04
C TYR A 73 5.57 -9.34 -2.29
N GLY A 74 4.35 -8.81 -2.42
CA GLY A 74 4.04 -7.73 -3.35
C GLY A 74 4.46 -6.37 -2.78
N PRO A 75 3.67 -5.30 -3.00
CA PRO A 75 3.91 -4.03 -2.32
C PRO A 75 3.82 -4.19 -0.80
N LEU A 76 4.72 -3.55 -0.08
CA LEU A 76 4.70 -3.45 1.37
C LEU A 76 5.07 -2.02 1.80
N PHE A 77 4.14 -1.40 2.50
CA PHE A 77 4.21 -0.04 3.02
C PHE A 77 4.41 -0.11 4.53
N GLY A 78 5.51 0.47 5.01
CA GLY A 78 5.76 0.75 6.43
C GLY A 78 6.23 -0.45 7.26
N SER A 79 7.03 -0.17 8.29
CA SER A 79 7.57 -1.20 9.20
C SER A 79 6.48 -1.92 10.02
N GLY A 80 5.32 -1.27 10.20
CA GLY A 80 4.16 -1.86 10.85
C GLY A 80 3.37 -2.79 9.92
N ASN A 81 3.86 -3.03 8.70
CA ASN A 81 3.07 -3.56 7.60
C ASN A 81 1.76 -2.78 7.49
N ASP A 82 1.86 -1.45 7.39
CA ASP A 82 0.74 -0.52 7.39
C ASP A 82 -0.24 -0.81 6.21
N LEU A 83 0.30 -1.35 5.11
CA LEU A 83 -0.43 -2.05 4.05
C LEU A 83 0.53 -3.00 3.31
N GLY A 84 0.19 -4.28 3.20
CA GLY A 84 1.06 -5.26 2.54
C GLY A 84 0.32 -6.33 1.75
N LEU A 85 0.96 -6.83 0.70
CA LEU A 85 0.55 -8.02 -0.05
C LEU A 85 1.55 -9.15 0.19
N SER A 86 1.09 -10.27 0.76
CA SER A 86 1.86 -11.52 0.81
C SER A 86 1.37 -12.48 -0.26
N VAL A 87 2.28 -13.11 -1.01
CA VAL A 87 1.91 -14.03 -2.10
C VAL A 87 1.05 -15.20 -1.59
N ASN A 88 1.35 -15.70 -0.38
CA ASN A 88 0.62 -16.83 0.20
C ASN A 88 -0.61 -16.41 1.01
N ASN A 89 -0.61 -15.18 1.55
CA ASN A 89 -1.62 -14.76 2.52
C ASN A 89 -2.57 -13.68 1.99
N GLY A 90 -2.32 -13.09 0.83
CA GLY A 90 -3.11 -11.97 0.31
C GLY A 90 -2.80 -10.66 1.03
N TRP A 91 -3.75 -9.73 1.00
CA TRP A 91 -3.60 -8.41 1.58
C TRP A 91 -3.79 -8.39 3.10
N TYR A 92 -2.98 -7.59 3.78
CA TYR A 92 -2.97 -7.50 5.23
C TYR A 92 -2.47 -6.14 5.75
N ARG A 93 -2.80 -5.85 7.01
CA ARG A 93 -2.18 -4.80 7.83
C ARG A 93 -1.85 -5.35 9.22
N SER A 94 -0.71 -5.01 9.82
CA SER A 94 -0.43 -5.41 11.22
C SER A 94 -0.79 -4.31 12.21
N TYR A 95 -0.18 -3.13 12.09
CA TYR A 95 -0.48 -1.95 12.91
C TYR A 95 0.04 -0.69 12.21
N SER A 96 -0.33 0.50 12.71
CA SER A 96 0.22 1.76 12.21
C SER A 96 1.58 2.05 12.83
N SER A 97 2.58 2.31 12.00
CA SER A 97 3.92 2.69 12.44
C SER A 97 4.52 3.77 11.55
N SER A 98 4.81 3.45 10.29
CA SER A 98 5.44 4.38 9.35
C SER A 98 4.42 5.28 8.65
N TYR A 99 3.12 4.98 8.82
CA TYR A 99 2.00 5.76 8.32
C TYR A 99 0.95 5.93 9.43
N PRO A 100 0.17 7.02 9.40
CA PRO A 100 -0.96 7.18 10.31
C PRO A 100 -2.06 6.15 10.03
N ASP A 101 -2.94 5.91 11.00
CA ASP A 101 -4.10 5.05 10.79
C ASP A 101 -5.11 5.72 9.87
N VAL A 102 -5.27 5.17 8.66
CA VAL A 102 -6.25 5.62 7.66
C VAL A 102 -7.50 4.74 7.61
N GLY A 103 -7.69 3.81 8.54
CA GLY A 103 -8.87 2.94 8.62
C GLY A 103 -8.79 1.66 7.78
N ILE A 104 -7.59 1.22 7.38
CA ILE A 104 -7.38 -0.08 6.73
C ILE A 104 -7.63 -1.20 7.77
N PRO A 105 -8.37 -2.27 7.45
CA PRO A 105 -8.63 -3.36 8.39
C PRO A 105 -7.36 -4.03 8.91
N LEU A 106 -7.34 -4.34 10.20
CA LEU A 106 -6.23 -5.09 10.81
C LEU A 106 -6.26 -6.56 10.39
N ASN A 107 -5.09 -7.17 10.43
CA ASN A 107 -4.81 -8.54 10.00
C ASN A 107 -5.10 -8.76 8.51
N LYS A 108 -5.18 -10.02 8.10
CA LYS A 108 -5.55 -10.42 6.75
C LYS A 108 -7.00 -10.05 6.46
N PHE A 109 -7.25 -9.45 5.30
CA PHE A 109 -8.59 -9.18 4.79
C PHE A 109 -8.80 -9.80 3.42
N LYS A 110 -10.06 -10.17 3.12
CA LYS A 110 -10.43 -10.72 1.81
C LYS A 110 -10.56 -9.58 0.81
N THR A 111 -10.15 -9.83 -0.43
CA THR A 111 -10.20 -8.85 -1.53
C THR A 111 -10.94 -9.45 -2.71
N ASP A 112 -11.78 -8.66 -3.37
CA ASP A 112 -12.43 -9.07 -4.61
C ASP A 112 -11.43 -8.97 -5.78
N ASP A 113 -10.67 -7.87 -5.81
CA ASP A 113 -9.70 -7.57 -6.86
C ASP A 113 -8.64 -6.57 -6.38
N TYR A 114 -7.54 -6.45 -7.13
CA TYR A 114 -6.59 -5.35 -7.01
C TYR A 114 -5.94 -5.01 -8.35
N GLU A 115 -5.69 -3.72 -8.56
CA GLU A 115 -5.07 -3.19 -9.78
C GLU A 115 -3.81 -2.41 -9.43
N VAL A 116 -2.79 -2.53 -10.28
CA VAL A 116 -1.52 -1.81 -10.14
C VAL A 116 -1.29 -0.98 -11.39
N PHE A 117 -1.15 0.33 -11.20
CA PHE A 117 -0.93 1.28 -12.29
C PHE A 117 0.46 1.90 -12.18
N LEU A 118 1.12 2.07 -13.33
CA LEU A 118 2.34 2.86 -13.45
C LEU A 118 1.98 4.34 -13.58
N VAL A 119 2.68 5.18 -12.83
CA VAL A 119 2.51 6.63 -12.87
C VAL A 119 3.56 7.23 -13.80
N VAL A 120 3.10 7.76 -14.93
CA VAL A 120 3.92 8.44 -15.92
C VAL A 120 3.90 9.94 -15.61
N LYS A 121 5.07 10.54 -15.38
CA LYS A 121 5.19 11.99 -15.23
C LYS A 121 4.87 12.67 -16.56
N LYS A 122 4.09 13.74 -16.51
CA LYS A 122 3.87 14.64 -17.66
C LYS A 122 5.00 15.65 -17.77
#